data_AF-A0A1Z4C3Y0-F1
#
_entry.id   AF-A0A1Z4C3Y0-F1
#
_cell.length_a   1.000
_cell.length_b   1.000
_cell.length_c   1.000
_cell.angle_alpha   90.00
_cell.angle_beta   90.00
_cell.angle_gamma   90.00
#
_symmetry.space_group_name_H-M   'P 1'
#
loop_
_entity.id
_entity.type
_entity.pdbx_description
1 polymer ?
#
loop_
_entity_poly.entity_id
_entity_poly.type
_entity_poly.pdbx_seq_one_letter_code
_entity_poly.pdbx_strand_id
1 'polypeptide(L)'
;MNLSALSTAAVHQALTGNGLALRIGAFNVSVVSPIASVAEHILCLYPDFAVVEAGQFIDFHVGLTAPWSPRRYWHPQVNFSFDGHRPFKPLPYAQAAAFFEWGLNWCIASQSNQYLIIHAAVVEHNGQAFILPGSPGSGKSTLCAALVCRGWRLLSDEMALLSMADGLIYPAPRPVSLKNQSLDVIRAFSAEAVIGPIVNDTLKGTVGHLRPPAASVAASAYPARAAQIIFPKYYVGSTTVLEPLSKARTLLELAEHCFNYSALGKLGFAALGDLCDVCACHQFQYSDLEEAIALFTRLATPSP
;
A
#
# COMPACT_ATOMS: atom_id res chain seq x y z
N MET A 1 -3.89 14.30 16.97
CA MET A 1 -4.38 13.17 17.81
C MET A 1 -4.42 11.92 16.94
N ASN A 2 -3.97 10.77 17.44
CA ASN A 2 -4.05 9.50 16.68
C ASN A 2 -5.39 8.79 16.92
N LEU A 3 -5.78 7.91 16.00
CA LEU A 3 -7.02 7.14 16.09
C LEU A 3 -7.10 6.31 17.39
N SER A 4 -5.98 5.73 17.84
CA SER A 4 -5.88 4.95 19.07
C SER A 4 -6.24 5.72 20.35
N ALA A 5 -6.26 7.06 20.31
CA ALA A 5 -6.73 7.88 21.41
C ALA A 5 -8.27 7.98 21.48
N LEU A 6 -8.98 7.59 20.43
CA LEU A 6 -10.44 7.54 20.41
C LEU A 6 -10.93 6.20 20.98
N SER A 7 -12.06 6.23 21.69
CA SER A 7 -12.72 4.99 22.11
C SER A 7 -13.34 4.29 20.90
N THR A 8 -13.46 2.97 20.96
CA THR A 8 -14.17 2.17 19.94
C THR A 8 -15.56 2.74 19.64
N ALA A 9 -16.31 3.15 20.67
CA ALA A 9 -17.63 3.76 20.52
C ALA A 9 -17.57 5.10 19.73
N ALA A 10 -16.59 5.95 20.00
CA ALA A 10 -16.40 7.20 19.28
C ALA A 10 -16.06 6.96 17.80
N VAL A 11 -15.23 5.95 17.51
CA VAL A 11 -14.91 5.54 16.14
C VAL A 11 -16.15 5.05 15.40
N HIS A 12 -16.96 4.19 16.01
CA HIS A 12 -18.23 3.75 15.41
C HIS A 12 -19.21 4.92 15.18
N GLN A 13 -19.32 5.83 16.14
CA GLN A 13 -20.17 7.02 16.00
C GLN A 13 -19.70 7.93 14.85
N ALA A 14 -18.39 8.15 14.71
CA ALA A 14 -17.84 8.95 13.61
C ALA A 14 -18.11 8.29 12.25
N LEU A 15 -17.86 6.98 12.13
CA LEU A 15 -18.08 6.22 10.90
C LEU A 15 -19.56 6.16 10.48
N THR A 16 -20.50 6.18 11.43
CA THR A 16 -21.94 6.17 11.13
C THR A 16 -22.55 7.55 10.94
N GLY A 17 -21.88 8.60 11.42
CA GLY A 17 -22.31 9.99 11.31
C GLY A 17 -21.68 10.72 10.13
N ASN A 18 -20.97 11.82 10.42
CA ASN A 18 -20.40 12.72 9.41
C ASN A 18 -19.09 12.21 8.77
N GLY A 19 -18.59 11.04 9.19
CA GLY A 19 -17.37 10.42 8.71
C GLY A 19 -16.21 10.51 9.68
N LEU A 20 -15.37 9.48 9.68
CA LEU A 20 -14.08 9.45 10.36
C LEU A 20 -12.99 9.91 9.39
N ALA A 21 -12.38 11.05 9.65
CA ALA A 21 -11.32 11.59 8.82
C ALA A 21 -9.93 11.20 9.34
N LEU A 22 -9.13 10.53 8.50
CA LEU A 22 -7.78 10.05 8.80
C LEU A 22 -6.78 10.59 7.78
N ARG A 23 -5.59 10.94 8.25
CA ARG A 23 -4.47 11.31 7.38
C ARG A 23 -3.67 10.06 7.02
N ILE A 24 -3.67 9.69 5.75
CA ILE A 24 -2.99 8.53 5.18
C ILE A 24 -1.93 9.03 4.19
N GLY A 25 -0.66 9.07 4.61
CA GLY A 25 0.38 9.65 3.78
C GLY A 25 0.13 11.15 3.55
N ALA A 26 0.16 11.54 2.28
CA ALA A 26 -0.17 12.90 1.84
C ALA A 26 -1.69 13.19 1.74
N PHE A 27 -2.56 12.21 2.00
CA PHE A 27 -3.99 12.32 1.74
C PHE A 27 -4.81 12.37 3.03
N ASN A 28 -5.75 13.30 3.11
CA ASN A 28 -6.81 13.29 4.11
C ASN A 28 -8.01 12.53 3.56
N VAL A 29 -8.43 11.47 4.26
CA VAL A 29 -9.50 10.56 3.82
C VAL A 29 -10.62 10.56 4.85
N SER A 30 -11.83 10.89 4.43
CA SER A 30 -13.03 10.78 5.27
C SER A 30 -13.80 9.51 4.91
N VAL A 31 -14.02 8.65 5.91
CA VAL A 31 -14.68 7.36 5.76
C VAL A 31 -16.03 7.36 6.45
N VAL A 32 -17.09 7.00 5.71
CA VAL A 32 -18.42 6.74 6.26
C VAL A 32 -18.78 5.27 6.04
N SER A 33 -19.04 4.54 7.12
CA SER A 33 -19.53 3.17 7.01
C SER A 33 -20.26 2.70 8.28
N PRO A 34 -21.52 2.24 8.17
CA PRO A 34 -22.20 1.56 9.27
C PRO A 34 -21.79 0.08 9.42
N ILE A 35 -20.82 -0.40 8.63
CA ILE A 35 -20.45 -1.82 8.58
C ILE A 35 -19.43 -2.12 9.69
N ALA A 36 -19.78 -3.04 10.59
CA ALA A 36 -18.92 -3.41 11.73
C ALA A 36 -17.52 -3.88 11.31
N SER A 37 -17.41 -4.72 10.28
CA SER A 37 -16.11 -5.23 9.81
C SER A 37 -15.19 -4.14 9.25
N VAL A 38 -15.74 -3.03 8.74
CA VAL A 38 -14.93 -1.86 8.32
C VAL A 38 -14.39 -1.14 9.55
N ALA A 39 -15.21 -0.93 10.58
CA ALA A 39 -14.77 -0.32 11.83
C ALA A 39 -13.70 -1.18 12.55
N GLU A 40 -13.91 -2.49 12.64
CA GLU A 40 -12.94 -3.44 13.21
C GLU A 40 -11.60 -3.41 12.46
N HIS A 41 -11.65 -3.37 11.13
CA HIS A 41 -10.46 -3.27 10.28
C HIS A 41 -9.70 -1.96 10.52
N ILE A 42 -10.41 -0.83 10.58
CA ILE A 42 -9.82 0.50 10.85
C ILE A 42 -9.19 0.54 12.25
N LEU A 43 -9.91 0.08 13.28
CA LEU A 43 -9.40 0.04 14.66
C LEU A 43 -8.15 -0.84 14.80
N CYS A 44 -8.10 -1.95 14.06
CA CYS A 44 -6.98 -2.89 14.10
C CYS A 44 -5.74 -2.35 13.36
N LEU A 45 -5.93 -1.78 12.17
CA LEU A 45 -4.83 -1.52 11.23
C LEU A 45 -4.44 -0.05 11.08
N TYR A 46 -5.29 0.88 11.54
CA TYR A 46 -5.04 2.31 11.49
C TYR A 46 -4.87 3.02 12.86
N PRO A 47 -4.50 2.34 13.96
CA PRO A 47 -4.50 2.98 15.29
C PRO A 47 -3.54 4.18 15.38
N ASP A 48 -2.43 4.16 14.64
CA ASP A 48 -1.39 5.18 14.69
C ASP A 48 -1.63 6.35 13.72
N PHE A 49 -2.69 6.30 12.93
CA PHE A 49 -2.99 7.33 11.94
C PHE A 49 -3.62 8.55 12.61
N ALA A 50 -3.19 9.74 12.19
CA ALA A 50 -3.71 10.99 12.74
C ALA A 50 -5.18 11.20 12.30
N VAL A 51 -6.03 11.52 13.27
CA VAL A 51 -7.38 12.02 13.00
C VAL A 51 -7.27 13.45 12.49
N VAL A 52 -7.91 13.71 11.36
CA VAL A 52 -7.90 15.01 10.70
C VAL A 52 -8.81 15.98 11.45
N GLU A 53 -8.32 17.19 11.68
CA GLU A 53 -9.07 18.23 12.39
C GLU A 53 -10.24 18.76 11.55
N ALA A 54 -11.31 19.17 12.23
CA ALA A 54 -12.48 19.75 11.57
C ALA A 54 -12.10 20.99 10.74
N GLY A 55 -12.56 21.05 9.50
CA GLY A 55 -12.30 22.16 8.58
C GLY A 55 -11.05 22.01 7.71
N GLN A 56 -10.20 21.00 7.94
CA GLN A 56 -9.14 20.67 6.99
C GLN A 56 -9.74 20.07 5.71
N PHE A 57 -9.08 20.32 4.58
CA PHE A 57 -9.48 19.77 3.29
C PHE A 57 -9.40 18.23 3.30
N ILE A 58 -10.40 17.58 2.72
CA ILE A 58 -10.46 16.12 2.56
C ILE A 58 -10.24 15.82 1.08
N ASP A 59 -9.22 15.04 0.78
CA ASP A 59 -8.92 14.62 -0.59
C ASP A 59 -9.92 13.58 -1.06
N PHE A 60 -10.26 12.61 -0.21
CA PHE A 60 -11.16 11.51 -0.58
C PHE A 60 -12.30 11.34 0.42
N HIS A 61 -13.55 11.56 -0.01
CA HIS A 61 -14.73 11.15 0.74
C HIS A 61 -15.18 9.76 0.27
N VAL A 62 -14.94 8.75 1.10
CA VAL A 62 -15.27 7.36 0.79
C VAL A 62 -16.40 6.83 1.67
N GLY A 63 -17.25 6.01 1.07
CA GLY A 63 -18.40 5.41 1.76
C GLY A 63 -18.48 3.92 1.50
N LEU A 64 -18.72 3.13 2.55
CA LEU A 64 -19.03 1.70 2.42
C LEU A 64 -20.39 1.40 3.06
N THR A 65 -21.39 1.12 2.23
CA THR A 65 -22.76 0.93 2.70
C THR A 65 -23.41 -0.29 2.05
N ALA A 66 -24.23 -1.00 2.82
CA ALA A 66 -25.09 -2.03 2.25
C ALA A 66 -26.23 -1.37 1.44
N PRO A 67 -26.56 -1.87 0.23
CA PRO A 67 -27.70 -1.37 -0.51
C PRO A 67 -29.00 -1.65 0.24
N TRP A 68 -29.95 -0.74 0.14
CA TRP A 68 -31.29 -0.87 0.71
C TRP A 68 -32.19 -1.73 -0.21
N SER A 69 -31.74 -2.95 -0.49
CA SER A 69 -32.44 -3.91 -1.37
C SER A 69 -32.93 -5.11 -0.56
N PRO A 70 -34.11 -5.70 -0.89
CA PRO A 70 -34.56 -6.96 -0.30
C PRO A 70 -33.56 -8.12 -0.47
N ARG A 71 -32.67 -8.03 -1.47
CA ARG A 71 -31.58 -8.99 -1.68
C ARG A 71 -30.62 -9.11 -0.49
N ARG A 72 -30.61 -8.13 0.43
CA ARG A 72 -29.77 -8.14 1.64
C ARG A 72 -29.94 -9.38 2.53
N TYR A 73 -31.09 -10.06 2.46
CA TYR A 73 -31.37 -11.25 3.27
C TYR A 73 -30.83 -12.56 2.67
N TRP A 74 -30.56 -12.59 1.36
CA TRP A 74 -30.19 -13.81 0.63
C TRP A 74 -28.77 -13.73 0.04
N HIS A 75 -28.38 -12.54 -0.42
CA HIS A 75 -27.05 -12.22 -0.92
C HIS A 75 -26.66 -10.80 -0.48
N PRO A 76 -26.22 -10.62 0.78
CA PRO A 76 -25.84 -9.31 1.28
C PRO A 76 -24.63 -8.78 0.51
N GLN A 77 -24.71 -7.50 0.12
CA GLN A 77 -23.69 -6.83 -0.67
C GLN A 77 -23.22 -5.55 0.02
N VAL A 78 -22.08 -5.04 -0.41
CA VAL A 78 -21.52 -3.75 -0.02
C VAL A 78 -21.23 -2.94 -1.28
N ASN A 79 -21.58 -1.66 -1.24
CA ASN A 79 -21.18 -0.69 -2.25
C ASN A 79 -20.04 0.15 -1.69
N PHE A 80 -19.07 0.43 -2.55
CA PHE A 80 -18.09 1.49 -2.33
C PHE A 80 -18.53 2.74 -3.09
N SER A 81 -18.47 3.89 -2.43
CA SER A 81 -18.69 5.20 -3.03
C SER A 81 -17.51 6.13 -2.82
N PHE A 82 -17.26 6.99 -3.80
CA PHE A 82 -16.29 8.08 -3.78
C PHE A 82 -17.01 9.36 -4.23
N ASP A 83 -17.02 10.39 -3.38
CA ASP A 83 -17.72 11.67 -3.63
C ASP A 83 -19.17 11.48 -4.12
N GLY A 84 -19.90 10.56 -3.50
CA GLY A 84 -21.28 10.21 -3.85
C GLY A 84 -21.44 9.31 -5.07
N HIS A 85 -20.39 9.09 -5.86
CA HIS A 85 -20.39 8.22 -7.04
C HIS A 85 -19.99 6.79 -6.67
N ARG A 86 -20.45 5.79 -7.44
CA ARG A 86 -20.14 4.37 -7.22
C ARG A 86 -19.29 3.83 -8.37
N PRO A 87 -17.95 3.89 -8.28
CA PRO A 87 -17.07 3.52 -9.39
C PRO A 87 -17.00 2.01 -9.64
N PHE A 88 -17.51 1.19 -8.73
CA PHE A 88 -17.43 -0.25 -8.76
C PHE A 88 -18.81 -0.92 -8.72
N LYS A 89 -18.85 -2.17 -9.19
CA LYS A 89 -19.98 -3.06 -8.89
C LYS A 89 -19.98 -3.45 -7.41
N PRO A 90 -21.15 -3.73 -6.81
CA PRO A 90 -21.22 -4.19 -5.44
C PRO A 90 -20.46 -5.52 -5.24
N LEU A 91 -19.81 -5.68 -4.11
CA LEU A 91 -19.14 -6.92 -3.69
C LEU A 91 -19.95 -7.65 -2.60
N PRO A 92 -19.67 -8.93 -2.33
CA PRO A 92 -20.24 -9.62 -1.17
C PRO A 92 -19.95 -8.85 0.14
N TYR A 93 -20.94 -8.75 1.02
CA TYR A 93 -20.84 -7.94 2.25
C TYR A 93 -19.66 -8.34 3.15
N ALA A 94 -19.32 -9.64 3.20
CA ALA A 94 -18.17 -10.16 3.94
C ALA A 94 -16.82 -9.55 3.48
N GLN A 95 -16.76 -8.99 2.27
CA GLN A 95 -15.55 -8.40 1.70
C GLN A 95 -15.45 -6.89 1.95
N ALA A 96 -16.32 -6.29 2.76
CA ALA A 96 -16.35 -4.84 2.99
C ALA A 96 -15.01 -4.24 3.44
N ALA A 97 -14.30 -4.89 4.38
CA ALA A 97 -12.98 -4.45 4.83
C ALA A 97 -11.93 -4.47 3.70
N ALA A 98 -11.89 -5.54 2.90
CA ALA A 98 -11.01 -5.61 1.73
C ALA A 98 -11.41 -4.59 0.65
N PHE A 99 -12.71 -4.30 0.51
CA PHE A 99 -13.21 -3.33 -0.45
C PHE A 99 -12.81 -1.90 -0.07
N PHE A 100 -12.74 -1.59 1.23
CA PHE A 100 -12.20 -0.32 1.71
C PHE A 100 -10.75 -0.13 1.24
N GLU A 101 -9.89 -1.14 1.45
CA GLU A 101 -8.48 -1.08 1.04
C GLU A 101 -8.29 -0.94 -0.47
N TRP A 102 -9.09 -1.68 -1.25
CA TRP A 102 -9.06 -1.60 -2.70
C TRP A 102 -9.60 -0.25 -3.20
N GLY A 103 -10.69 0.23 -2.62
CA GLY A 103 -11.28 1.52 -2.98
C GLY A 103 -10.31 2.68 -2.76
N LEU A 104 -9.56 2.67 -1.66
CA LEU A 104 -8.52 3.67 -1.41
C LEU A 104 -7.37 3.62 -2.42
N ASN A 105 -6.90 2.43 -2.78
CA ASN A 105 -5.92 2.29 -3.87
C ASN A 105 -6.45 2.94 -5.16
N TRP A 106 -7.70 2.69 -5.52
CA TRP A 106 -8.29 3.29 -6.72
C TRP A 106 -8.42 4.81 -6.62
N CYS A 107 -8.82 5.35 -5.46
CA CYS A 107 -8.86 6.81 -5.24
C CYS A 107 -7.47 7.43 -5.49
N ILE A 108 -6.42 6.87 -4.88
CA ILE A 108 -5.05 7.36 -5.07
C ILE A 108 -4.64 7.28 -6.55
N ALA A 109 -4.78 6.12 -7.18
CA ALA A 109 -4.37 5.90 -8.57
C ALA A 109 -5.13 6.76 -9.58
N SER A 110 -6.40 7.08 -9.33
CA SER A 110 -7.24 7.82 -10.27
C SER A 110 -7.18 9.34 -10.09
N GLN A 111 -6.92 9.83 -8.87
CA GLN A 111 -7.02 11.25 -8.56
C GLN A 111 -5.67 11.95 -8.35
N SER A 112 -4.57 11.21 -8.16
CA SER A 112 -3.30 11.80 -7.66
C SER A 112 -2.27 12.06 -8.78
N ASN A 113 -2.64 12.77 -9.83
CA ASN A 113 -1.78 13.02 -11.01
C ASN A 113 -0.61 13.98 -10.76
N GLN A 114 -0.52 14.59 -9.58
CA GLN A 114 0.70 15.26 -9.12
C GLN A 114 1.86 14.28 -8.85
N TYR A 115 1.58 12.97 -8.86
CA TYR A 115 2.55 11.88 -8.81
C TYR A 115 2.54 11.07 -10.10
N LEU A 116 3.71 10.57 -10.51
CA LEU A 116 3.79 9.37 -11.32
C LEU A 116 3.61 8.16 -10.40
N ILE A 117 2.59 7.34 -10.68
CA ILE A 117 2.17 6.26 -9.79
C ILE A 117 2.59 4.91 -10.38
N ILE A 118 3.53 4.24 -9.72
CA ILE A 118 4.07 2.94 -10.15
C ILE A 118 3.52 1.85 -9.23
N HIS A 119 3.00 0.76 -9.80
CA HIS A 119 2.59 -0.42 -9.04
C HIS A 119 3.83 -1.15 -8.48
N ALA A 120 4.21 -0.75 -7.28
CA ALA A 120 5.43 -1.17 -6.61
C ALA A 120 5.28 -1.02 -5.09
N ALA A 121 5.98 -1.89 -4.36
CA ALA A 121 6.25 -1.69 -2.95
C ALA A 121 7.48 -0.80 -2.84
N VAL A 122 7.52 0.02 -1.80
CA VAL A 122 8.62 0.91 -1.49
C VAL A 122 8.91 0.79 -0.01
N VAL A 123 10.16 0.42 0.28
CA VAL A 123 10.72 0.45 1.63
C VAL A 123 11.92 1.36 1.65
N GLU A 124 12.24 1.91 2.80
CA GLU A 124 13.37 2.81 2.99
C GLU A 124 14.27 2.33 4.13
N HIS A 125 15.57 2.50 3.91
CA HIS A 125 16.60 2.26 4.91
C HIS A 125 17.71 3.32 4.77
N ASN A 126 18.04 4.00 5.88
CA ASN A 126 19.05 5.06 5.93
C ASN A 126 18.86 6.18 4.89
N GLY A 127 17.62 6.61 4.67
CA GLY A 127 17.23 7.66 3.72
C GLY A 127 17.15 7.22 2.26
N GLN A 128 17.43 5.95 1.97
CA GLN A 128 17.42 5.40 0.62
C GLN A 128 16.16 4.56 0.38
N ALA A 129 15.34 4.97 -0.59
CA ALA A 129 14.16 4.23 -1.00
C ALA A 129 14.50 3.15 -2.03
N PHE A 130 13.98 1.95 -1.76
CA PHE A 130 14.07 0.77 -2.60
C PHE A 130 12.69 0.55 -3.20
N ILE A 131 12.58 0.75 -4.51
CA ILE A 131 11.37 0.53 -5.28
C ILE A 131 11.40 -0.91 -5.77
N LEU A 132 10.35 -1.66 -5.47
CA LEU A 132 10.20 -3.05 -5.82
C LEU A 132 9.04 -3.18 -6.79
N PRO A 133 9.19 -2.95 -8.11
CA PRO A 133 8.10 -3.14 -9.06
C PRO A 133 7.84 -4.62 -9.27
N GLY A 134 6.61 -4.98 -9.60
CA GLY A 134 6.36 -6.34 -10.10
C GLY A 134 4.89 -6.70 -10.20
N SER A 135 4.62 -7.66 -11.08
CA SER A 135 3.29 -8.23 -11.30
C SER A 135 2.72 -8.89 -10.04
N PRO A 136 1.39 -9.01 -9.92
CA PRO A 136 0.77 -9.80 -8.87
C PRO A 136 1.37 -11.21 -8.80
N GLY A 137 1.74 -11.65 -7.60
CA GLY A 137 2.35 -12.97 -7.38
C GLY A 137 3.88 -13.01 -7.46
N SER A 138 4.56 -11.89 -7.76
CA SER A 138 6.04 -11.87 -7.83
C SER A 138 6.77 -12.04 -6.49
N GLY A 139 6.04 -12.02 -5.36
CA GLY A 139 6.61 -12.07 -4.00
C GLY A 139 6.83 -10.69 -3.36
N LYS A 140 6.56 -9.61 -4.09
CA LYS A 140 6.78 -8.21 -3.68
C LYS A 140 6.20 -7.84 -2.30
N SER A 141 4.90 -8.06 -2.06
CA SER A 141 4.27 -7.71 -0.77
C SER A 141 4.80 -8.54 0.39
N THR A 142 5.18 -9.80 0.13
CA THR A 142 5.80 -10.67 1.13
C THR A 142 7.21 -10.21 1.47
N LEU A 143 8.01 -9.83 0.46
CA LEU A 143 9.35 -9.26 0.67
C LEU A 143 9.28 -7.91 1.37
N CYS A 144 8.35 -7.04 0.98
CA CYS A 144 8.06 -5.76 1.63
C CYS A 144 7.73 -5.97 3.11
N ALA A 145 6.75 -6.84 3.41
CA ALA A 145 6.39 -7.20 4.79
C ALA A 145 7.60 -7.70 5.59
N ALA A 146 8.42 -8.58 5.02
CA ALA A 146 9.59 -9.13 5.70
C ALA A 146 10.64 -8.06 6.03
N LEU A 147 10.97 -7.18 5.07
CA LEU A 147 11.88 -6.05 5.27
C LEU A 147 11.36 -5.12 6.38
N VAL A 148 10.06 -4.79 6.34
CA VAL A 148 9.40 -3.95 7.35
C VAL A 148 9.41 -4.62 8.73
N CYS A 149 9.19 -5.93 8.81
CA CYS A 149 9.34 -6.72 10.04
C CYS A 149 10.79 -6.78 10.56
N ARG A 150 11.77 -6.35 9.78
CA ARG A 150 13.18 -6.20 10.19
C ARG A 150 13.59 -4.74 10.34
N GLY A 151 12.62 -3.83 10.53
CA GLY A 151 12.85 -2.44 10.89
C GLY A 151 13.04 -1.49 9.70
N TRP A 152 12.91 -1.97 8.47
CA TRP A 152 12.84 -1.07 7.32
C TRP A 152 11.58 -0.23 7.41
N ARG A 153 11.68 1.03 6.98
CA ARG A 153 10.54 1.92 6.97
C ARG A 153 9.65 1.58 5.77
N LEU A 154 8.36 1.39 6.02
CA LEU A 154 7.37 1.25 4.97
C LEU A 154 7.07 2.62 4.37
N LEU A 155 7.23 2.77 3.05
CA LEU A 155 6.70 3.91 2.32
C LEU A 155 5.36 3.55 1.69
N SER A 156 5.26 2.40 1.02
CA SER A 156 4.04 1.89 0.40
C SER A 156 4.21 0.41 0.03
N ASP A 157 3.13 -0.36 -0.06
CA ASP A 157 3.19 -1.74 -0.60
C ASP A 157 2.64 -1.87 -2.03
N GLU A 158 1.79 -0.93 -2.43
CA GLU A 158 1.00 -1.05 -3.66
C GLU A 158 1.35 0.04 -4.68
N MET A 159 1.73 1.24 -4.22
CA MET A 159 1.92 2.41 -5.08
C MET A 159 3.16 3.21 -4.67
N ALA A 160 4.19 3.22 -5.50
CA ALA A 160 5.26 4.20 -5.41
C ALA A 160 4.75 5.54 -5.97
N LEU A 161 4.74 6.57 -5.12
CA LEU A 161 4.29 7.91 -5.48
C LEU A 161 5.51 8.79 -5.77
N LEU A 162 5.97 8.78 -7.02
CA LEU A 162 7.05 9.66 -7.46
C LEU A 162 6.48 11.06 -7.72
N SER A 163 6.88 12.03 -6.91
CA SER A 163 6.39 13.40 -7.04
C SER A 163 6.93 14.05 -8.31
N MET A 164 6.01 14.62 -9.09
CA MET A 164 6.36 15.35 -10.31
C MET A 164 7.00 16.71 -10.04
N ALA A 165 6.99 17.17 -8.78
CA ALA A 165 7.53 18.48 -8.38
C ALA A 165 9.01 18.43 -7.96
N ASP A 166 9.42 17.37 -7.27
CA ASP A 166 10.74 17.26 -6.65
C ASP A 166 11.46 15.92 -6.91
N GLY A 167 10.81 14.98 -7.61
CA GLY A 167 11.39 13.68 -7.94
C GLY A 167 11.60 12.75 -6.73
N LEU A 168 11.00 13.06 -5.57
CA LEU A 168 11.09 12.23 -4.37
C LEU A 168 9.95 11.23 -4.29
N ILE A 169 10.15 10.15 -3.54
CA ILE A 169 9.10 9.16 -3.27
C ILE A 169 8.35 9.56 -2.00
N TYR A 170 7.05 9.85 -2.15
CA TYR A 170 6.18 10.25 -1.05
C TYR A 170 5.58 9.02 -0.36
N PRO A 171 5.55 8.97 0.98
CA PRO A 171 5.00 7.84 1.71
C PRO A 171 3.47 7.81 1.65
N ALA A 172 2.92 6.60 1.52
CA ALA A 172 1.55 6.24 1.81
C ALA A 172 1.54 4.87 2.54
N PRO A 173 1.98 4.82 3.81
CA PRO A 173 2.27 3.56 4.52
C PRO A 173 1.00 2.86 5.00
N ARG A 174 0.16 2.44 4.05
CA ARG A 174 -1.08 1.71 4.29
C ARG A 174 -0.79 0.25 4.66
N PRO A 175 -1.77 -0.49 5.21
CA PRO A 175 -1.59 -1.91 5.52
C PRO A 175 -1.12 -2.73 4.31
N VAL A 176 -0.13 -3.60 4.52
CA VAL A 176 0.50 -4.42 3.49
C VAL A 176 -0.42 -5.60 3.13
N SER A 177 -0.76 -5.77 1.85
CA SER A 177 -1.73 -6.78 1.42
C SER A 177 -1.08 -8.15 1.24
N LEU A 178 -1.34 -9.07 2.16
CA LEU A 178 -0.86 -10.45 2.13
C LEU A 178 -1.96 -11.41 1.65
N LYS A 179 -1.57 -12.42 0.87
CA LYS A 179 -2.51 -13.37 0.25
C LYS A 179 -2.08 -14.80 0.48
N ASN A 180 -3.07 -15.67 0.70
CA ASN A 180 -2.90 -17.12 0.77
C ASN A 180 -1.71 -17.49 1.69
N GLN A 181 -0.75 -18.27 1.16
CA GLN A 181 0.44 -18.73 1.87
C GLN A 181 1.31 -17.60 2.46
N SER A 182 1.27 -16.38 1.89
CA SER A 182 2.06 -15.26 2.40
C SER A 182 1.62 -14.82 3.81
N LEU A 183 0.39 -15.10 4.21
CA LEU A 183 -0.09 -14.85 5.56
C LEU A 183 0.67 -15.71 6.58
N ASP A 184 0.82 -17.00 6.30
CA ASP A 184 1.46 -17.94 7.21
C ASP A 184 2.97 -17.77 7.20
N VAL A 185 3.56 -17.46 6.04
CA VAL A 185 4.99 -17.10 5.92
C VAL A 185 5.32 -15.92 6.84
N ILE A 186 4.54 -14.82 6.79
CA ILE A 186 4.84 -13.64 7.62
C ILE A 186 4.57 -13.88 9.10
N ARG A 187 3.53 -14.65 9.46
CA ARG A 187 3.29 -15.04 10.87
C ARG A 187 4.45 -15.85 11.44
N ALA A 188 5.00 -16.78 10.66
CA ALA A 188 6.14 -17.58 11.08
C ALA A 188 7.43 -16.74 11.12
N PHE A 189 7.57 -15.77 10.22
CA PHE A 189 8.75 -14.91 10.09
C PHE A 189 8.88 -13.85 11.20
N SER A 190 7.76 -13.35 11.72
CA SER A 190 7.75 -12.37 12.82
C SER A 190 6.57 -12.57 13.75
N ALA A 191 6.87 -12.88 15.02
CA ALA A 191 5.86 -13.04 16.07
C ALA A 191 5.17 -11.71 16.43
N GLU A 192 5.78 -10.56 16.10
CA GLU A 192 5.23 -9.22 16.37
C GLU A 192 4.31 -8.72 15.24
N ALA A 193 4.23 -9.47 14.13
CA ALA A 193 3.39 -9.11 12.99
C ALA A 193 1.90 -9.13 13.36
N VAL A 194 1.28 -7.94 13.38
CA VAL A 194 -0.17 -7.82 13.57
C VAL A 194 -0.87 -7.86 12.22
N ILE A 195 -1.49 -9.00 11.92
CA ILE A 195 -2.33 -9.17 10.73
C ILE A 195 -3.79 -9.04 11.14
N GLY A 196 -4.51 -8.15 10.47
CA GLY A 196 -5.93 -7.89 10.73
C GLY A 196 -6.86 -9.04 10.33
N PRO A 197 -8.19 -8.80 10.35
CA PRO A 197 -9.18 -9.81 9.97
C PRO A 197 -8.91 -10.40 8.58
N ILE A 198 -9.08 -11.72 8.46
CA ILE A 198 -8.88 -12.45 7.21
C ILE A 198 -10.19 -12.49 6.42
N VAL A 199 -10.13 -12.10 5.16
CA VAL A 199 -11.26 -12.16 4.22
C VAL A 199 -11.04 -13.32 3.27
N ASN A 200 -11.92 -14.32 3.33
CA ASN A 200 -11.91 -15.48 2.44
C ASN A 200 -12.67 -15.19 1.13
N ASP A 201 -12.49 -16.07 0.14
CA ASP A 201 -13.25 -16.10 -1.12
C ASP A 201 -13.30 -14.78 -1.89
N THR A 202 -12.20 -14.01 -1.86
CA THR A 202 -12.05 -12.86 -2.75
C THR A 202 -11.63 -13.33 -4.15
N LEU A 203 -11.78 -12.47 -5.16
CA LEU A 203 -11.19 -12.72 -6.50
C LEU A 203 -9.68 -12.99 -6.46
N LYS A 204 -9.00 -12.58 -5.37
CA LYS A 204 -7.56 -12.72 -5.13
C LYS A 204 -7.23 -13.86 -4.15
N GLY A 205 -8.20 -14.69 -3.77
CA GLY A 205 -8.07 -15.75 -2.76
C GLY A 205 -8.34 -15.25 -1.34
N THR A 206 -7.66 -15.84 -0.37
CA THR A 206 -7.70 -15.40 1.03
C THR A 206 -6.78 -14.20 1.22
N VAL A 207 -7.30 -13.10 1.76
CA VAL A 207 -6.58 -11.83 1.93
C VAL A 207 -6.56 -11.43 3.40
N GLY A 208 -5.39 -11.01 3.87
CA GLY A 208 -5.22 -10.32 5.15
C GLY A 208 -4.27 -9.15 4.98
N HIS A 209 -4.28 -8.23 5.94
CA HIS A 209 -3.45 -7.04 5.87
C HIS A 209 -2.56 -6.94 7.10
N LEU A 210 -1.25 -6.78 6.88
CA LEU A 210 -0.28 -6.52 7.93
C LEU A 210 -0.34 -5.03 8.30
N ARG A 211 -0.49 -4.75 9.60
CA ARG A 211 -0.49 -3.40 10.15
C ARG A 211 0.85 -2.71 9.86
N PRO A 212 0.84 -1.46 9.36
CA PRO A 212 2.08 -0.71 9.16
C PRO A 212 2.72 -0.39 10.52
N PRO A 213 4.06 -0.35 10.64
CA PRO A 213 4.70 0.06 11.89
C PRO A 213 4.37 1.52 12.24
N ALA A 214 4.15 1.79 13.52
CA ALA A 214 3.85 3.14 14.02
C ALA A 214 4.91 4.17 13.59
N ALA A 215 6.19 3.80 13.58
CA ALA A 215 7.28 4.66 13.12
C ALA A 215 7.16 5.03 11.63
N SER A 216 6.68 4.13 10.78
CA SER A 216 6.46 4.41 9.36
C SER A 216 5.29 5.38 9.17
N VAL A 217 4.20 5.19 9.92
CA VAL A 217 3.03 6.09 9.91
C VAL A 217 3.40 7.48 10.44
N ALA A 218 4.12 7.57 11.56
CA ALA A 218 4.56 8.84 12.14
C ALA A 218 5.49 9.63 11.19
N ALA A 219 6.28 8.92 10.39
CA ALA A 219 7.15 9.52 9.39
C ALA A 219 6.46 9.82 8.04
N SER A 220 5.13 9.71 7.92
CA SER A 220 4.41 9.86 6.63
C SER A 220 4.67 11.19 5.89
N ALA A 221 5.11 12.24 6.59
CA ALA A 221 5.41 13.54 6.00
C ALA A 221 6.81 13.63 5.34
N TYR A 222 7.69 12.64 5.56
CA TYR A 222 9.08 12.72 5.12
C TYR A 222 9.30 11.88 3.84
N PRO A 223 9.39 12.49 2.65
CA PRO A 223 9.71 11.75 1.45
C PRO A 223 11.15 11.20 1.46
N ALA A 224 11.43 10.23 0.61
CA ALA A 224 12.74 9.60 0.48
C ALA A 224 13.29 9.69 -0.93
N ARG A 225 14.62 9.66 -1.06
CA ARG A 225 15.30 9.62 -2.36
C ARG A 225 15.34 8.19 -2.85
N ALA A 226 14.90 7.96 -4.08
CA ALA A 226 15.05 6.66 -4.72
C ALA A 226 16.53 6.35 -4.97
N ALA A 227 16.95 5.13 -4.62
CA ALA A 227 18.32 4.66 -4.79
C ALA A 227 18.40 3.32 -5.53
N GLN A 228 17.38 2.49 -5.39
CA GLN A 228 17.34 1.14 -5.95
C GLN A 228 15.99 0.87 -6.63
N ILE A 229 16.05 0.27 -7.82
CA ILE A 229 14.89 -0.31 -8.50
C ILE A 229 15.21 -1.80 -8.66
N ILE A 230 14.52 -2.64 -7.89
CA ILE A 230 14.80 -4.08 -7.81
C ILE A 230 13.54 -4.83 -8.18
N PHE A 231 13.54 -5.59 -9.28
CA PHE A 231 12.41 -6.41 -9.69
C PHE A 231 12.48 -7.78 -9.00
N PRO A 232 11.69 -8.06 -7.95
CA PRO A 232 11.77 -9.31 -7.22
C PRO A 232 10.97 -10.41 -7.93
N LYS A 233 11.52 -11.62 -7.93
CA LYS A 233 10.87 -12.85 -8.34
C LYS A 233 11.15 -13.96 -7.33
N TYR A 234 10.10 -14.42 -6.69
CA TYR A 234 10.16 -15.57 -5.79
C TYR A 234 10.08 -16.88 -6.58
N TYR A 235 11.04 -17.78 -6.35
CA TYR A 235 11.01 -19.15 -6.85
C TYR A 235 11.33 -20.12 -5.72
N VAL A 236 10.48 -21.12 -5.48
CA VAL A 236 10.66 -22.08 -4.39
C VAL A 236 12.01 -22.80 -4.56
N GLY A 237 12.85 -22.77 -3.52
CA GLY A 237 14.14 -23.45 -3.48
C GLY A 237 15.21 -22.87 -4.40
N SER A 238 15.00 -21.70 -5.00
CA SER A 238 16.03 -21.05 -5.81
C SER A 238 17.13 -20.43 -4.95
N THR A 239 18.34 -20.34 -5.50
CA THR A 239 19.41 -19.53 -4.93
C THR A 239 19.06 -18.04 -4.98
N THR A 240 19.59 -17.28 -4.01
CA THR A 240 19.49 -15.83 -3.99
C THR A 240 20.47 -15.22 -5.00
N VAL A 241 19.95 -14.51 -6.00
CA VAL A 241 20.73 -13.91 -7.10
C VAL A 241 20.24 -12.48 -7.36
N LEU A 242 21.19 -11.55 -7.46
CA LEU A 242 20.95 -10.17 -7.87
C LEU A 242 21.76 -9.88 -9.14
N GLU A 243 21.07 -9.53 -10.22
CA GLU A 243 21.70 -9.24 -11.51
C GLU A 243 21.42 -7.80 -11.94
N PRO A 244 22.40 -7.08 -12.50
CA PRO A 244 22.17 -5.73 -13.01
C PRO A 244 21.19 -5.75 -14.20
N LEU A 245 20.32 -4.75 -14.26
CA LEU A 245 19.39 -4.51 -15.36
C LEU A 245 19.76 -3.18 -16.05
N SER A 246 19.68 -3.15 -17.38
CA SER A 246 19.98 -1.91 -18.11
C SER A 246 18.89 -0.86 -17.87
N LYS A 247 19.27 0.42 -17.80
CA LYS A 247 18.36 1.55 -17.60
C LYS A 247 17.21 1.57 -18.62
N ALA A 248 17.52 1.30 -19.88
CA ALA A 248 16.52 1.24 -20.96
C ALA A 248 15.48 0.13 -20.72
N ARG A 249 15.92 -1.06 -20.29
CA ARG A 249 15.00 -2.15 -19.97
C ARG A 249 14.19 -1.86 -18.72
N THR A 250 14.81 -1.29 -17.69
CA THR A 250 14.11 -0.85 -16.47
C THR A 250 13.02 0.16 -16.78
N LEU A 251 13.28 1.16 -17.61
CA LEU A 251 12.29 2.16 -18.00
C LEU A 251 11.07 1.50 -18.67
N LEU A 252 11.30 0.60 -19.62
CA LEU A 252 10.22 -0.12 -20.32
C LEU A 252 9.38 -0.97 -19.35
N GLU A 253 10.03 -1.73 -18.47
CA GLU A 253 9.33 -2.56 -17.48
C GLU A 253 8.57 -1.69 -16.44
N LEU A 254 9.11 -0.54 -16.03
CA LEU A 254 8.41 0.39 -15.14
C LEU A 254 7.19 1.03 -15.80
N ALA A 255 7.30 1.42 -17.07
CA ALA A 255 6.20 2.05 -17.81
C ALA A 255 4.96 1.13 -17.86
N GLU A 256 5.15 -0.18 -18.00
CA GLU A 256 4.08 -1.19 -17.94
C GLU A 256 3.41 -1.28 -16.55
N HIS A 257 4.12 -0.89 -15.50
CA HIS A 257 3.62 -0.91 -14.12
C HIS A 257 3.03 0.44 -13.68
N CYS A 258 3.08 1.48 -14.50
CA CYS A 258 2.56 2.80 -14.15
C CYS A 258 1.04 2.89 -14.39
N PHE A 259 0.29 3.43 -13.43
CA PHE A 259 -1.17 3.58 -13.55
C PHE A 259 -1.57 4.75 -14.47
N ASN A 260 -0.80 5.84 -14.44
CA ASN A 260 -1.15 7.10 -15.11
C ASN A 260 -0.10 7.54 -16.14
N TYR A 261 0.76 6.62 -16.60
CA TYR A 261 1.82 6.92 -17.58
C TYR A 261 1.29 7.58 -18.85
N SER A 262 0.25 7.00 -19.46
CA SER A 262 -0.37 7.55 -20.67
C SER A 262 -1.03 8.90 -20.44
N ALA A 263 -1.54 9.17 -19.23
CA ALA A 263 -2.15 10.45 -18.88
C ALA A 263 -1.11 11.55 -18.70
N LEU A 264 0.05 11.22 -18.11
CA LEU A 264 1.18 12.15 -17.94
C LEU A 264 1.99 12.34 -19.24
N GLY A 265 1.93 11.39 -20.16
CA GLY A 265 2.58 11.45 -21.46
C GLY A 265 4.09 11.75 -21.36
N LYS A 266 4.54 12.82 -22.01
CA LYS A 266 5.96 13.21 -22.03
C LYS A 266 6.54 13.46 -20.62
N LEU A 267 5.74 14.01 -19.70
CA LEU A 267 6.18 14.26 -18.33
C LEU A 267 6.46 12.94 -17.60
N GLY A 268 5.58 11.95 -17.77
CA GLY A 268 5.76 10.62 -17.18
C GLY A 268 6.99 9.90 -17.73
N PHE A 269 7.25 9.99 -19.05
CA PHE A 269 8.46 9.44 -19.67
C PHE A 269 9.73 10.08 -19.11
N ALA A 270 9.79 11.41 -19.01
CA ALA A 270 10.94 12.12 -18.46
C ALA A 270 11.18 11.73 -16.99
N ALA A 271 10.13 11.70 -16.17
CA ALA A 271 10.23 11.33 -14.76
C ALA A 271 10.71 9.88 -14.55
N LEU A 272 10.28 8.92 -15.40
CA LEU A 272 10.83 7.57 -15.37
C LEU A 272 12.30 7.51 -15.79
N GLY A 273 12.69 8.30 -16.81
CA GLY A 273 14.08 8.43 -17.24
C GLY A 273 14.96 8.92 -16.10
N ASP A 274 14.60 10.04 -15.49
CA ASP A 274 15.32 10.64 -14.37
C ASP A 274 15.40 9.67 -13.17
N LEU A 275 14.30 8.98 -12.87
CA LEU A 275 14.26 7.95 -11.82
C LEU A 275 15.22 6.79 -12.13
N CYS A 276 15.24 6.32 -13.38
CA CYS A 276 16.15 5.26 -13.80
C CYS A 276 17.60 5.73 -13.67
N ASP A 277 17.93 6.96 -14.07
CA ASP A 277 19.30 7.46 -14.05
C ASP A 277 19.89 7.51 -12.63
N VAL A 278 19.11 7.95 -11.65
CA VAL A 278 19.58 8.06 -10.25
C VAL A 278 19.60 6.75 -9.48
N CYS A 279 18.84 5.73 -9.90
CA CYS A 279 18.74 4.45 -9.18
C CYS A 279 19.67 3.38 -9.74
N ALA A 280 20.29 2.55 -8.92
CA ALA A 280 20.81 1.27 -9.40
C ALA A 280 19.64 0.32 -9.74
N CYS A 281 19.75 -0.43 -10.83
CA CYS A 281 18.66 -1.22 -11.39
C CYS A 281 19.03 -2.70 -11.43
N HIS A 282 18.18 -3.55 -10.85
CA HIS A 282 18.48 -4.98 -10.70
C HIS A 282 17.26 -5.86 -10.92
N GLN A 283 17.49 -7.07 -11.40
CA GLN A 283 16.57 -8.18 -11.24
C GLN A 283 17.00 -9.03 -10.03
N PHE A 284 16.03 -9.47 -9.23
CA PHE A 284 16.30 -10.18 -8.00
C PHE A 284 15.50 -11.48 -7.94
N GLN A 285 16.19 -12.59 -7.76
CA GLN A 285 15.62 -13.92 -7.56
C GLN A 285 15.96 -14.42 -6.17
N TYR A 286 14.98 -15.00 -5.47
CA TYR A 286 15.17 -15.50 -4.12
C TYR A 286 14.15 -16.57 -3.73
N SER A 287 14.48 -17.33 -2.69
CA SER A 287 13.57 -18.26 -2.00
C SER A 287 13.55 -18.08 -0.48
N ASP A 288 14.59 -17.50 0.10
CA ASP A 288 14.73 -17.27 1.54
C ASP A 288 14.64 -15.77 1.88
N LEU A 289 13.84 -15.43 2.89
CA LEU A 289 13.61 -14.03 3.29
C LEU A 289 14.79 -13.44 4.06
N GLU A 290 15.48 -14.21 4.89
CA GLU A 290 16.64 -13.71 5.65
C GLU A 290 17.82 -13.42 4.72
N GLU A 291 18.07 -14.29 3.74
CA GLU A 291 19.08 -14.03 2.70
C GLU A 291 18.77 -12.77 1.89
N ALA A 292 17.50 -12.59 1.51
CA ALA A 292 17.05 -11.40 0.79
C ALA A 292 17.26 -10.12 1.60
N ILE A 293 16.89 -10.12 2.88
CA ILE A 293 17.05 -8.96 3.77
C ILE A 293 18.52 -8.65 4.00
N ALA A 294 19.36 -9.67 4.22
CA ALA A 294 20.80 -9.49 4.37
C ALA A 294 21.41 -8.84 3.12
N LEU A 295 20.99 -9.27 1.92
CA LEU A 295 21.42 -8.68 0.66
C LEU A 295 20.97 -7.22 0.53
N PHE A 296 19.70 -6.92 0.82
CA PHE A 296 19.15 -5.57 0.74
C PHE A 296 19.84 -4.62 1.73
N THR A 297 20.14 -5.10 2.94
CA THR A 297 20.82 -4.33 3.98
C THR A 297 22.25 -3.98 3.56
N ARG A 298 22.96 -4.92 2.90
CA ARG A 298 24.27 -4.64 2.29
C ARG A 298 24.19 -3.57 1.21
N LEU A 299 23.17 -3.62 0.33
CA LEU A 299 22.96 -2.60 -0.71
C LEU A 299 22.65 -1.21 -0.13
N ALA A 300 21.96 -1.15 1.01
CA ALA A 300 21.60 0.10 1.67
C ALA A 300 22.75 0.72 2.49
N THR A 301 23.84 -0.01 2.68
CA THR A 301 25.03 0.50 3.37
C THR A 301 25.90 1.21 2.34
N PRO A 302 26.26 2.48 2.52
CA PRO A 302 27.14 3.18 1.58
C PRO A 302 28.45 2.41 1.43
N SER A 303 28.95 2.29 0.20
CA SER A 303 30.33 1.84 -0.02
C SER A 303 31.27 2.87 0.64
N PRO A 304 32.28 2.43 1.41
CA PRO A 304 33.19 3.33 2.11
C PRO A 304 33.96 4.27 1.18
#